data_AF-A0A821PXM2-F1
#
_entry.id   AF-A0A821PXM2-F1
#
_cell.length_a   1.000
_cell.length_b   1.000
_cell.length_c   1.000
_cell.angle_alpha   90.00
_cell.angle_beta   90.00
_cell.angle_gamma   90.00
#
_symmetry.space_group_name_H-M   'P 1'
#
loop_
_entity.id
_entity.type
_entity.pdbx_description
1 polymer ?
#
loop_
_entity_poly.entity_id
_entity_poly.type
_entity_poly.pdbx_seq_one_letter_code
_entity_poly.pdbx_strand_id
1 'polypeptide(L)'
;TFLKEISYVYEFCFKSKLDCPGGGDESPLCNNDQCSIDNGGCSHTCHRSPFGALCLCQSGFRVRNTTNYKKCEDINECTEDPNTCHQYCLNTNGSFVCSCADG
;
A
#
# COMPACT_ATOMS: atom_id res chain seq x y z
N THR A 1 -15.50 -10.18 11.94
CA THR A 1 -14.15 -10.04 11.35
C THR A 1 -14.09 -10.78 10.03
N PHE A 2 -14.82 -10.28 9.02
CA PHE A 2 -15.13 -11.04 7.79
C PHE A 2 -14.98 -10.20 6.51
N LEU A 3 -14.36 -9.02 6.61
CA LEU A 3 -14.19 -8.08 5.50
C LEU A 3 -12.73 -7.74 5.18
N LYS A 4 -11.75 -8.37 5.86
CA LYS A 4 -10.32 -8.16 5.55
C LYS A 4 -9.76 -9.11 4.49
N GLU A 5 -10.47 -10.19 4.15
CA GLU A 5 -9.95 -11.20 3.21
C GLU A 5 -10.44 -11.03 1.75
N ILE A 6 -11.44 -10.18 1.49
CA ILE A 6 -12.02 -10.07 0.13
C ILE A 6 -11.27 -9.07 -0.76
N SER A 7 -10.52 -8.12 -0.21
CA SER A 7 -9.79 -7.13 -1.03
C SER A 7 -8.40 -7.57 -1.49
N TYR A 8 -7.75 -8.55 -0.85
CA TYR A 8 -6.34 -8.90 -1.14
C TYR A 8 -6.16 -9.95 -2.25
N VAL A 9 -7.22 -10.59 -2.75
CA VAL A 9 -7.08 -11.74 -3.65
C VAL A 9 -7.04 -11.34 -5.13
N TYR A 10 -7.57 -10.17 -5.51
CA TYR A 10 -7.72 -9.77 -6.91
C TYR A 10 -6.55 -8.98 -7.51
N GLU A 11 -5.53 -8.64 -6.72
CA GLU A 11 -4.48 -7.68 -7.12
C GLU A 11 -3.07 -8.27 -7.24
N PHE A 12 -2.86 -9.55 -6.93
CA PHE A 12 -1.52 -10.16 -6.89
C PHE A 12 -1.42 -11.35 -7.84
N CYS A 13 -0.24 -11.52 -8.46
CA CYS A 13 0.09 -12.71 -9.24
C CYS A 13 0.35 -13.89 -8.29
N PHE A 14 -0.60 -14.80 -8.17
CA PHE A 14 -0.38 -16.05 -7.45
C PHE A 14 0.31 -17.07 -8.36
N LYS A 15 1.29 -17.80 -7.81
CA LYS A 15 1.93 -18.90 -8.52
C LYS A 15 1.25 -20.21 -8.17
N SER A 16 0.82 -20.92 -9.21
CA SER A 16 0.61 -22.38 -9.24
C SER A 16 -0.63 -22.98 -8.57
N LYS A 17 -1.75 -22.26 -8.55
CA LYS A 17 -3.08 -22.86 -8.38
C LYS A 17 -4.09 -22.09 -9.24
N LEU A 18 -4.86 -22.82 -10.05
CA LEU A 18 -6.02 -22.26 -10.75
C LEU A 18 -7.11 -22.02 -9.70
N ASP A 19 -7.02 -20.88 -9.02
CA ASP A 19 -7.87 -20.56 -7.86
C ASP A 19 -9.21 -19.93 -8.27
N CYS A 20 -9.35 -19.47 -9.51
CA CYS A 20 -10.56 -18.86 -10.04
C CYS A 20 -11.00 -19.45 -11.41
N PRO A 21 -12.30 -19.69 -11.64
CA PRO A 21 -12.82 -20.13 -12.94
C PRO A 21 -12.76 -18.96 -13.93
N GLY A 22 -11.58 -18.73 -14.53
CA GLY A 22 -11.33 -17.66 -15.49
C GLY A 22 -9.87 -17.23 -15.64
N GLY A 23 -8.97 -17.61 -14.72
CA GLY A 23 -7.53 -17.33 -14.83
C GLY A 23 -7.17 -15.84 -14.92
N GLY A 24 -7.99 -14.96 -14.35
CA GLY A 24 -7.76 -13.51 -14.40
C GLY A 24 -6.48 -13.07 -13.69
N ASP A 25 -5.97 -13.91 -12.80
CA ASP A 25 -4.74 -13.76 -12.04
C ASP A 25 -3.49 -14.34 -12.75
N GLU A 26 -3.65 -14.95 -13.94
CA GLU A 26 -2.59 -15.56 -14.76
C GLU A 26 -2.26 -14.73 -16.01
N SER A 27 -2.34 -13.40 -15.91
CA SER A 27 -1.98 -12.48 -17.00
C SER A 27 -0.55 -12.71 -17.51
N PRO A 28 -0.25 -12.50 -18.81
CA PRO A 28 1.11 -12.53 -19.35
C PRO A 28 2.11 -11.65 -18.58
N LEU A 29 1.60 -10.59 -17.92
CA LEU A 29 2.40 -9.71 -17.07
C LEU A 29 2.88 -10.37 -15.77
N CYS A 30 2.23 -11.44 -15.30
CA CYS A 30 2.68 -12.19 -14.12
C CYS A 30 3.93 -13.03 -14.38
N ASN A 31 4.23 -13.37 -15.64
CA ASN A 31 5.44 -14.07 -16.04
C ASN A 31 6.64 -13.13 -16.20
N ASN A 32 6.41 -11.83 -16.36
CA ASN A 32 7.46 -10.83 -16.47
C ASN A 32 7.66 -10.13 -15.11
N ASP A 33 8.80 -10.35 -14.47
CA ASP A 33 9.08 -9.81 -13.15
C ASP A 33 9.50 -8.33 -13.21
N GLN A 34 8.52 -7.44 -13.34
CA GLN A 34 8.74 -5.99 -13.35
C GLN A 34 9.31 -5.47 -12.01
N CYS A 35 9.13 -6.20 -10.91
CA CYS A 35 9.70 -5.84 -9.60
C CYS A 35 11.20 -6.10 -9.52
N SER A 36 11.74 -6.99 -10.36
CA SER A 36 13.18 -7.29 -10.40
C SER A 36 14.01 -6.16 -11.02
N ILE A 37 13.37 -5.18 -11.66
CA ILE A 37 14.02 -4.02 -12.27
C ILE A 37 13.60 -2.78 -11.48
N ASP A 38 14.56 -2.14 -10.81
CA ASP A 38 14.34 -0.90 -10.03
C ASP A 38 13.14 -0.98 -9.07
N ASN A 39 12.86 -2.16 -8.50
CA ASN A 39 11.69 -2.39 -7.65
C ASN A 39 10.35 -2.01 -8.33
N GLY A 40 10.22 -2.16 -9.65
CA GLY A 40 9.07 -1.69 -10.42
C GLY A 40 8.93 -0.15 -10.43
N GLY A 41 9.94 0.57 -9.95
CA GLY A 41 9.96 1.99 -9.61
C GLY A 41 9.24 2.33 -8.30
N CYS A 42 8.83 1.33 -7.50
CA CYS A 42 8.11 1.54 -6.24
C CYS A 42 9.04 2.10 -5.14
N SER A 43 8.51 3.03 -4.32
CA SER A 43 9.27 3.61 -3.20
C SER A 43 9.40 2.66 -2.01
N HIS A 44 8.39 1.83 -1.77
CA HIS A 44 8.38 0.82 -0.71
C HIS A 44 8.37 -0.57 -1.31
N THR A 45 7.27 -1.32 -1.22
CA THR A 45 7.25 -2.73 -1.63
C THR A 45 6.66 -2.88 -3.03
N CYS A 46 7.33 -3.62 -3.91
CA CYS A 46 6.78 -4.04 -5.19
C CYS A 46 6.25 -5.47 -5.13
N HIS A 47 5.06 -5.66 -5.69
CA HIS A 47 4.50 -6.96 -5.96
C HIS A 47 4.09 -7.08 -7.43
N ARG A 48 4.15 -8.30 -7.95
CA ARG A 48 3.60 -8.58 -9.28
C ARG A 48 2.09 -8.62 -9.19
N SER A 49 1.43 -7.95 -10.12
CA SER A 49 -0.01 -8.02 -10.34
C SER A 49 -0.33 -8.39 -11.79
N PRO A 50 -1.54 -8.88 -12.08
CA PRO A 50 -1.99 -9.14 -13.45
C PRO A 50 -1.97 -7.90 -14.35
N PHE A 51 -1.93 -6.71 -13.73
CA PHE A 51 -1.89 -5.40 -14.39
C PHE A 51 -0.48 -4.79 -14.45
N GLY A 52 0.53 -5.45 -13.87
CA GLY A 52 1.94 -5.04 -13.92
C GLY A 52 2.62 -4.97 -12.55
N ALA A 53 3.51 -4.00 -12.36
CA ALA A 53 4.12 -3.74 -11.05
C ALA A 53 3.11 -3.02 -10.14
N LEU A 54 2.71 -3.66 -9.04
CA LEU A 54 1.88 -3.09 -7.99
C LEU A 54 2.78 -2.61 -6.84
N CYS A 55 2.69 -1.33 -6.52
CA CYS A 55 3.42 -0.75 -5.40
C CYS A 55 2.53 -0.67 -4.16
N LEU A 56 3.01 -1.23 -3.05
CA LEU A 56 2.37 -1.14 -1.76
C LEU A 56 3.16 -0.24 -0.83
N CYS A 57 2.45 0.57 -0.06
CA CYS A 57 3.02 1.41 0.98
C CYS A 57 2.93 0.72 2.34
N GLN A 58 3.95 0.92 3.18
CA GLN A 58 3.93 0.49 4.57
C GLN A 58 2.84 1.23 5.36
N SER A 59 2.47 0.73 6.54
CA SER A 59 1.55 1.41 7.45
C SER A 59 2.02 2.83 7.75
N GLY A 60 1.09 3.78 7.82
CA GLY A 60 1.39 5.22 7.95
C GLY A 60 1.68 5.91 6.62
N PHE A 61 1.62 5.21 5.48
CA PHE A 61 1.85 5.80 4.16
C PHE A 61 0.74 5.45 3.18
N ARG A 62 0.51 6.33 2.19
CA ARG A 62 -0.40 6.08 1.06
C ARG A 62 0.27 6.36 -0.27
N VAL A 63 -0.25 5.77 -1.35
CA VAL A 63 0.15 6.12 -2.71
C VAL A 63 -0.40 7.49 -3.09
N ARG A 64 0.45 8.37 -3.64
CA ARG A 64 0.00 9.67 -4.15
C ARG A 64 -0.88 9.48 -5.38
N ASN A 65 -2.08 10.07 -5.36
CA ASN A 65 -3.14 9.81 -6.34
C ASN A 65 -2.73 10.09 -7.81
N THR A 66 -3.23 9.20 -8.69
CA THR A 66 -3.39 9.22 -10.16
C THR A 66 -2.22 9.32 -11.14
N THR A 67 -1.05 9.91 -10.83
CA THR A 67 0.08 9.96 -11.80
C THR A 67 1.33 9.19 -11.37
N ASN A 68 1.51 8.97 -10.07
CA ASN A 68 2.66 8.25 -9.52
C ASN A 68 2.20 7.24 -8.48
N TYR A 69 1.56 6.15 -8.93
CA TYR A 69 1.24 4.95 -8.13
C TYR A 69 2.49 4.28 -7.52
N LYS A 70 3.67 4.83 -7.78
CA LYS A 70 4.98 4.36 -7.37
C LYS A 70 5.53 5.03 -6.12
N LYS A 71 4.98 6.18 -5.72
CA LYS A 71 5.48 6.95 -4.58
C LYS A 71 4.56 6.86 -3.38
N CYS A 72 5.15 6.51 -2.24
CA CYS A 72 4.49 6.49 -0.94
C CYS A 72 4.73 7.83 -0.25
N GLU A 73 3.65 8.49 0.12
CA GLU A 73 3.66 9.69 0.94
C GLU A 73 3.17 9.35 2.34
N ASP A 74 3.82 9.96 3.33
CA ASP A 74 3.43 9.88 4.73
C ASP A 74 2.00 10.41 4.91
N ILE A 75 1.19 9.68 5.66
CA ILE A 75 -0.14 10.11 6.03
C ILE A 75 0.04 11.01 7.25
N ASN A 76 -0.30 12.28 7.11
CA ASN A 76 -0.23 13.19 8.24
C ASN A 76 -1.49 13.07 9.09
N GLU A 77 -1.48 12.17 10.07
CA GLU A 77 -2.65 11.88 10.91
C GLU A 77 -3.10 13.11 11.71
N CYS A 78 -2.17 13.99 12.10
CA CYS A 78 -2.48 15.24 12.79
C CYS A 78 -3.34 16.21 11.94
N THR A 79 -3.22 16.15 10.62
CA THR A 79 -4.01 17.00 9.70
C THR A 79 -5.21 16.30 9.11
N GLU A 80 -5.15 14.97 8.94
CA GLU A 80 -6.23 14.19 8.33
C GLU A 80 -7.30 13.77 9.35
N ASP A 81 -6.91 13.51 10.60
CA ASP A 81 -7.85 13.23 11.69
C ASP A 81 -7.56 14.12 12.92
N PRO A 82 -8.36 15.16 13.16
CA PRO A 82 -8.18 16.04 14.32
C PRO A 82 -8.42 15.33 15.66
N ASN A 83 -8.98 14.12 15.68
CA ASN A 83 -9.18 13.33 16.90
C ASN A 83 -8.01 12.38 17.20
N THR A 84 -6.94 12.41 16.40
CA THR A 84 -5.76 11.55 16.58
C THR A 84 -5.11 11.69 17.96
N CYS A 85 -5.05 12.92 18.50
CA CYS A 85 -4.51 13.21 19.83
C CYS A 85 -5.46 14.12 20.62
N HIS A 86 -5.48 13.99 21.95
CA HIS A 86 -6.33 14.84 22.80
C HIS A 86 -5.83 16.28 22.96
N GLN A 87 -4.51 16.51 22.92
CA GLN A 87 -3.91 17.81 23.21
C GLN A 87 -2.96 18.23 22.08
N TYR A 88 -1.73 17.71 22.06
CA TYR A 88 -0.77 18.01 21.01
C TYR A 88 -0.51 16.79 20.14
N CYS A 89 -0.42 17.03 18.83
CA CYS A 89 -0.08 16.04 17.82
C CYS A 89 1.15 16.51 17.05
N LEU A 90 2.16 15.66 16.96
CA LEU A 90 3.34 15.87 16.13
C LEU A 90 3.39 14.75 15.08
N ASN A 91 3.27 15.14 13.81
CA ASN A 91 3.44 14.20 12.71
C ASN A 91 4.90 13.76 12.59
N THR A 92 5.12 12.47 12.39
CA THR A 92 6.45 11.88 12.17
C THR A 92 6.43 11.02 10.92
N ASN A 93 7.58 10.70 10.33
CA ASN A 93 7.58 9.91 9.10
C ASN A 93 7.15 8.45 9.38
N GLY A 94 5.96 8.08 8.90
CA GLY A 94 5.30 6.79 9.07
C GLY A 94 4.45 6.65 10.32
N SER A 95 4.27 7.71 11.13
CA SER A 95 3.48 7.68 12.36
C SER A 95 3.25 9.08 12.96
N PHE A 96 2.74 9.16 14.17
CA PHE A 96 2.58 10.40 14.92
C PHE A 96 2.91 10.20 16.40
N VAL A 97 3.23 11.30 17.08
CA VAL A 97 3.46 11.32 18.53
C VAL A 97 2.47 12.30 19.16
N CYS A 98 1.73 11.83 20.16
CA CYS A 98 0.90 12.70 21.00
C CYS A 98 1.70 13.16 22.23
N SER A 99 1.49 14.41 22.64
CA SER A 99 2.02 14.94 23.90
C SER A 99 0.98 15.76 24.65
N CYS A 100 1.24 15.98 25.94
CA CYS A 100 0.37 16.74 26.82
C CYS A 100 0.92 18.16 27.07
N ALA A 101 0.02 19.09 27.39
CA ALA A 101 0.38 20.40 27.95
C ALA A 101 0.90 20.27 29.37
N ASP A 102 1.84 21.15 29.72
CA ASP A 102 2.28 21.34 31.10
C ASP A 102 1.07 21.74 31.96
N GLY A 103 1.00 21.18 33.17
CA GLY A 103 -0.11 21.31 34.11
C GLY A 103 0.06 22.40 35.14
#